data_AF-A0A7S2K8P3-F1
#
_entry.id   AF-A0A7S2K8P3-F1
#
_cell.length_a   1.000
_cell.length_b   1.000
_cell.length_c   1.000
_cell.angle_alpha   90.00
_cell.angle_beta   90.00
_cell.angle_gamma   90.00
#
_symmetry.space_group_name_H-M   'P 1'
#
loop_
_entity.id
_entity.type
_entity.pdbx_description
1 polymer ?
#
loop_
_entity_poly.entity_id
_entity_poly.type
_entity_poly.pdbx_seq_one_letter_code
_entity_poly.pdbx_strand_id
1 'polypeptide(L)'
;MAPNLKSDEYYAILGCPRNADENALKKAYRKLAVKWHPDKNPDNEEAKANFQKISEAYAVLSDPKKRQMYDQYGKEGADMAEQGGAGGFPGGFHSSHGGFPGGGFSHGGMRPGEAEAFFASVFGGAGGDPFGFGGGGGMGGFSNISFGGPGGFGGMPGGGMHHHRGGFGGMPQQRQQQPRRPRAKTWNLVPDGTEVTIQNLVNKASLNGDRGVIQDYNDSNGRYVVKLEDSEQTISLKPANILQHAKCRIQGLEQSPEFNNADGRIIGWSAQNERYNVYIPSKNRVVSLRPTNVILKDNTVAKVVGLVSKPELNNKFGTIKAWNRDTNKYDVQLSMQQIIRVKVENMCIC
;
A
#
# COMPACT_ATOMS: atom_id res chain seq x y z
N MET A 1 10.24 16.78 24.19
CA MET A 1 11.60 16.93 24.76
C MET A 1 12.58 17.08 23.59
N ALA A 2 13.79 17.59 23.81
CA ALA A 2 14.82 17.53 22.77
C ALA A 2 15.39 16.09 22.71
N PRO A 3 15.71 15.55 21.51
CA PRO A 3 16.32 14.23 21.40
C PRO A 3 17.73 14.26 22.01
N ASN A 4 18.03 13.27 22.86
CA ASN A 4 19.32 13.11 23.52
C ASN A 4 19.92 11.74 23.16
N LEU A 5 20.77 11.72 22.14
CA LEU A 5 21.41 10.51 21.58
C LEU A 5 22.52 9.93 22.49
N LYS A 6 22.90 10.67 23.53
CA LYS A 6 23.87 10.25 24.55
C LYS A 6 23.20 9.60 25.77
N SER A 7 21.87 9.63 25.84
CA SER A 7 21.11 8.97 26.91
C SER A 7 20.87 7.50 26.59
N ASP A 8 20.79 6.67 27.61
CA ASP A 8 20.41 5.25 27.50
C ASP A 8 18.88 5.05 27.58
N GLU A 9 18.11 6.13 27.79
CA GLU A 9 16.65 6.08 27.79
C GLU A 9 16.07 6.21 26.37
N TYR A 10 15.26 5.24 25.92
CA TYR A 10 14.67 5.22 24.58
C TYR A 10 13.76 6.42 24.29
N TYR A 11 13.00 6.88 25.29
CA TYR A 11 12.18 8.08 25.17
C TYR A 11 13.03 9.35 25.00
N ALA A 12 14.16 9.44 25.72
CA ALA A 12 15.09 10.56 25.60
C ALA A 12 15.82 10.53 24.25
N ILE A 13 16.22 9.35 23.75
CA ILE A 13 16.83 9.16 22.43
C ILE A 13 15.90 9.67 21.32
N LEU A 14 14.60 9.33 21.38
CA LEU A 14 13.61 9.81 20.40
C LEU A 14 13.14 11.25 20.66
N GLY A 15 13.39 11.81 21.85
CA GLY A 15 12.90 13.14 22.25
C GLY A 15 11.40 13.19 22.59
N CYS A 16 10.79 12.03 22.86
CA CYS A 16 9.37 11.88 23.18
C CYS A 16 9.15 11.79 24.69
N PRO A 17 8.02 12.31 25.22
CA PRO A 17 7.66 12.02 26.61
C PRO A 17 7.23 10.56 26.76
N ARG A 18 7.30 10.01 27.98
CA ARG A 18 6.90 8.61 28.29
C ARG A 18 5.44 8.29 27.94
N ASN A 19 4.57 9.31 27.93
CA ASN A 19 3.16 9.20 27.53
C ASN A 19 2.91 9.41 26.02
N ALA A 20 3.95 9.43 25.18
CA ALA A 20 3.79 9.64 23.74
C ALA A 20 2.93 8.54 23.09
N ASP A 21 2.04 8.96 22.19
CA ASP A 21 1.26 8.06 21.37
C ASP A 21 2.13 7.44 20.25
N GLU A 22 1.64 6.36 19.64
CA GLU A 22 2.36 5.66 18.56
C GLU A 22 2.69 6.59 17.38
N ASN A 23 1.79 7.55 17.10
CA ASN A 23 1.98 8.53 16.03
C ASN A 23 3.12 9.51 16.34
N ALA A 24 3.25 10.00 17.58
CA ALA A 24 4.37 10.83 17.99
C ALA A 24 5.70 10.07 17.95
N LEU A 25 5.73 8.81 18.40
CA LEU A 25 6.91 7.95 18.31
C LEU A 25 7.36 7.74 16.87
N LYS A 26 6.42 7.42 15.97
CA LYS A 26 6.70 7.24 14.54
C LYS A 26 7.19 8.53 13.88
N LYS A 27 6.61 9.67 14.23
CA LYS A 27 7.00 10.98 13.70
C LYS A 27 8.40 11.39 14.17
N ALA A 28 8.72 11.15 15.45
CA ALA A 28 10.03 11.43 16.02
C ALA A 28 11.12 10.54 15.39
N TYR A 29 10.85 9.23 15.27
CA TYR A 29 11.74 8.29 14.59
C TYR A 29 12.03 8.73 13.15
N ARG A 30 10.98 9.06 12.36
CA ARG A 30 11.16 9.50 10.97
C ARG A 30 12.07 10.73 10.85
N LYS A 31 11.92 11.71 11.75
CA LYS A 31 12.73 12.93 11.75
C LYS A 31 14.20 12.63 12.04
N LEU A 32 14.48 11.72 12.97
CA LEU A 32 15.83 11.35 13.38
C LEU A 32 16.49 10.39 12.40
N ALA A 33 15.76 9.41 11.89
CA ALA A 33 16.23 8.44 10.90
C ALA A 33 16.68 9.11 9.61
N VAL A 34 15.95 10.12 9.11
CA VAL A 34 16.36 10.90 7.93
C VAL A 34 17.60 11.76 8.20
N LYS A 35 17.74 12.27 9.43
CA LYS A 35 18.88 13.12 9.82
C LYS A 35 20.18 12.31 9.92
N TRP A 36 20.10 11.09 10.43
CA TRP A 36 21.25 10.23 10.71
C TRP A 36 21.41 9.06 9.74
N HIS A 37 20.67 9.04 8.63
CA HIS A 37 20.74 7.97 7.64
C HIS A 37 22.17 7.81 7.06
N PRO A 38 22.67 6.58 6.87
CA PRO A 38 24.01 6.33 6.32
C PRO A 38 24.17 6.92 4.91
N ASP A 39 23.18 6.80 4.02
CA ASP A 39 23.26 7.40 2.67
C ASP A 39 23.46 8.92 2.66
N LYS A 40 23.00 9.64 3.68
CA LYS A 40 23.19 11.10 3.81
C LYS A 40 24.44 11.47 4.59
N ASN A 41 25.04 10.51 5.28
CA ASN A 41 26.22 10.68 6.13
C ASN A 41 27.22 9.53 5.90
N PRO A 42 27.68 9.29 4.66
CA PRO A 42 28.44 8.09 4.29
C PRO A 42 29.79 7.96 5.01
N ASP A 43 30.40 9.09 5.40
CA ASP A 43 31.72 9.14 6.03
C ASP A 43 31.66 9.42 7.55
N ASN A 44 30.48 9.32 8.17
CA ASN A 44 30.30 9.65 9.59
C ASN A 44 29.91 8.42 10.41
N GLU A 45 30.88 7.80 11.07
CA GLU A 45 30.67 6.65 11.97
C GLU A 45 29.77 7.00 13.17
N GLU A 46 29.74 8.25 13.64
CA GLU A 46 28.81 8.68 14.68
C GLU A 46 27.37 8.67 14.18
N ALA A 47 27.13 8.97 12.89
CA ALA A 47 25.80 8.93 12.31
C ALA A 47 25.25 7.50 12.30
N LYS A 48 26.11 6.52 11.97
CA LYS A 48 25.77 5.10 12.00
C LYS A 48 25.44 4.61 13.41
N ALA A 49 26.28 4.95 14.39
CA ALA A 49 26.02 4.60 15.80
C ALA A 49 24.72 5.25 16.32
N ASN A 50 24.45 6.50 15.96
CA ASN A 50 23.22 7.19 16.33
C ASN A 50 21.99 6.58 15.64
N PHE A 51 22.08 6.25 14.36
CA PHE A 51 21.01 5.61 13.59
C PHE A 51 20.61 4.27 14.19
N GLN A 52 21.59 3.46 14.61
CA GLN A 52 21.38 2.20 15.31
C GLN A 52 20.58 2.41 16.60
N LYS A 53 21.00 3.34 17.47
CA LYS A 53 20.31 3.66 18.73
C LYS A 53 18.89 4.16 18.52
N ILE A 54 18.67 4.99 17.50
CA ILE A 54 17.35 5.51 17.14
C ILE A 54 16.41 4.37 16.69
N SER A 55 16.95 3.40 15.94
CA SER A 55 16.22 2.23 15.44
C SER A 55 15.84 1.26 16.54
N GLU A 56 16.79 0.97 17.44
CA GLU A 56 16.57 0.16 18.65
C GLU A 56 15.49 0.76 19.55
N ALA A 57 15.60 2.07 19.85
CA ALA A 57 14.63 2.77 20.68
C ALA A 57 13.21 2.71 20.10
N TYR A 58 13.06 2.89 18.78
CA TYR A 58 11.75 2.79 18.14
C TYR A 58 11.23 1.36 18.06
N ALA A 59 12.08 0.36 17.83
CA ALA A 59 11.67 -1.05 17.79
C ALA A 59 11.09 -1.51 19.13
N VAL A 60 11.65 -1.05 20.26
CA VAL A 60 11.14 -1.37 21.60
C VAL A 60 9.88 -0.56 21.91
N LEU A 61 9.87 0.75 21.64
CA LEU A 61 8.75 1.63 22.03
C LEU A 61 7.53 1.52 21.11
N SER A 62 7.68 1.01 19.89
CA SER A 62 6.56 0.83 18.95
C SER A 62 5.74 -0.44 19.19
N ASP A 63 6.30 -1.44 19.86
CA ASP A 63 5.57 -2.65 20.26
C ASP A 63 4.96 -2.44 21.66
N PRO A 64 3.62 -2.47 21.82
CA PRO A 64 2.98 -2.28 23.12
C PRO A 64 3.48 -3.22 24.22
N LYS A 65 3.83 -4.47 23.88
CA LYS A 65 4.33 -5.46 24.86
C LYS A 65 5.76 -5.14 25.27
N LYS A 66 6.63 -4.84 24.30
CA LYS A 66 8.04 -4.47 24.59
C LYS A 66 8.14 -3.14 25.31
N ARG A 67 7.28 -2.18 24.96
CA ARG A 67 7.16 -0.89 25.66
C ARG A 67 6.74 -1.09 27.11
N GLN A 68 5.75 -1.92 27.39
CA GLN A 68 5.33 -2.24 28.76
C GLN A 68 6.47 -2.87 29.57
N MET A 69 7.19 -3.82 28.99
CA MET A 69 8.34 -4.45 29.66
C MET A 69 9.49 -3.46 29.89
N TYR A 70 9.76 -2.59 28.92
CA TYR A 70 10.75 -1.52 29.05
C TYR A 70 10.36 -0.49 30.13
N ASP A 71 9.08 -0.12 30.20
CA ASP A 71 8.58 0.81 31.21
C ASP A 71 8.65 0.23 32.64
N GLN A 72 8.54 -1.10 32.78
CA GLN A 72 8.57 -1.80 34.08
C GLN A 72 9.97 -2.20 34.55
N TYR A 73 10.84 -2.62 33.63
CA TYR A 73 12.13 -3.27 33.94
C TYR A 73 13.32 -2.62 33.24
N GLY A 74 13.13 -1.51 32.53
CA GLY A 74 14.18 -0.81 31.81
C GLY A 74 14.72 -1.60 30.61
N LYS A 75 15.98 -1.32 30.22
CA LYS A 75 16.60 -1.91 29.03
C LYS A 75 16.74 -3.44 29.13
N GLU A 76 16.98 -3.97 30.33
CA GLU A 76 17.16 -5.41 30.59
C GLU A 76 15.84 -6.20 30.47
N GLY A 77 14.69 -5.57 30.69
CA GLY A 77 13.38 -6.23 30.55
C GLY A 77 12.87 -6.35 29.12
N ALA A 78 13.33 -5.46 28.22
CA ALA A 78 12.99 -5.55 26.80
C ALA A 78 13.56 -6.83 26.16
N ASP A 79 14.74 -7.28 26.63
CA ASP A 79 15.41 -8.50 26.18
C ASP A 79 14.75 -9.78 26.77
N MET A 80 14.23 -9.71 28.00
CA MET A 80 13.46 -10.81 28.63
C MET A 80 12.15 -11.11 27.89
N ALA A 81 11.53 -10.11 27.25
CA ALA A 81 10.36 -10.29 26.39
C ALA A 81 10.64 -11.17 25.15
N GLU A 82 11.91 -11.33 24.78
CA GLU A 82 12.36 -12.18 23.67
C GLU A 82 12.55 -13.65 24.09
N GLN A 83 12.84 -13.93 25.37
CA GLN A 83 13.09 -15.29 25.87
C GLN A 83 11.90 -15.96 26.58
N GLY A 84 10.86 -15.21 26.96
CA GLY A 84 9.78 -15.70 27.84
C GLY A 84 8.41 -16.03 27.22
N GLY A 85 8.23 -15.97 25.89
CA GLY A 85 6.89 -16.00 25.27
C GLY A 85 6.69 -17.06 24.19
N ALA A 86 6.12 -18.21 24.55
CA ALA A 86 5.47 -19.12 23.61
C ALA A 86 4.29 -18.40 22.93
N GLY A 87 4.47 -17.99 21.67
CA GLY A 87 3.46 -17.24 20.92
C GLY A 87 4.01 -16.65 19.63
N GLY A 88 4.55 -17.52 18.76
CA GLY A 88 5.03 -17.12 17.44
C GLY A 88 3.91 -16.57 16.55
N PHE A 89 4.10 -15.34 16.06
CA PHE A 89 3.48 -14.87 14.83
C PHE A 89 4.32 -15.34 13.62
N PRO A 90 3.69 -15.69 12.48
CA PRO A 90 4.40 -16.20 11.31
C PRO A 90 5.09 -15.03 10.61
N GLY A 91 6.43 -15.03 10.59
CA GLY A 91 7.23 -13.99 9.94
C GLY A 91 8.47 -13.56 10.72
N GLY A 92 8.66 -14.06 11.94
CA GLY A 92 9.93 -13.97 12.65
C GLY A 92 11.02 -14.74 11.91
N PHE A 93 12.14 -14.06 11.69
CA PHE A 93 13.35 -14.56 11.06
C PHE A 93 13.90 -15.80 11.79
N HIS A 94 13.39 -16.98 11.45
CA HIS A 94 13.92 -18.26 11.88
C HIS A 94 15.11 -18.61 10.98
N SER A 95 16.30 -18.11 11.33
CA SER A 95 17.53 -18.82 10.93
C SER A 95 17.71 -19.99 11.89
N SER A 96 17.07 -21.11 11.57
CA SER A 96 17.38 -22.38 12.24
C SER A 96 18.66 -22.97 11.62
N HIS A 97 19.72 -22.94 12.44
CA HIS A 97 20.82 -23.90 12.54
C HIS A 97 21.91 -23.98 11.45
N GLY A 98 23.10 -23.53 11.82
CA GLY A 98 24.39 -23.91 11.23
C GLY A 98 25.53 -23.38 12.10
N GLY A 99 26.16 -24.24 12.90
CA GLY A 99 26.82 -23.89 14.15
C GLY A 99 28.22 -23.26 14.09
N PHE A 100 28.62 -22.68 15.23
CA PHE A 100 29.99 -22.66 15.75
C PHE A 100 29.93 -22.59 17.30
N PRO A 101 30.62 -23.47 18.04
CA PRO A 101 30.67 -23.45 19.50
C PRO A 101 31.83 -22.58 19.97
N GLY A 102 31.53 -21.52 20.73
CA GLY A 102 32.53 -20.69 21.39
C GLY A 102 32.55 -19.25 20.90
N GLY A 103 32.06 -18.32 21.72
CA GLY A 103 32.12 -16.90 21.47
C GLY A 103 31.03 -16.18 22.24
N GLY A 104 31.39 -15.66 23.41
CA GLY A 104 30.47 -15.17 24.42
C GLY A 104 29.64 -13.94 24.04
N PHE A 105 28.59 -13.79 24.85
CA PHE A 105 27.97 -12.53 25.27
C PHE A 105 28.65 -11.25 24.75
N SER A 106 28.01 -10.60 23.78
CA SER A 106 28.19 -9.17 23.54
C SER A 106 26.93 -8.57 22.94
N HIS A 107 26.20 -7.85 23.79
CA HIS A 107 25.39 -6.67 23.51
C HIS A 107 24.57 -6.73 22.21
N GLY A 108 23.33 -7.20 22.34
CA GLY A 108 22.31 -7.26 21.29
C GLY A 108 21.84 -5.89 20.81
N GLY A 109 22.73 -5.13 20.18
CA GLY A 109 22.37 -3.98 19.37
C GLY A 109 22.07 -4.44 17.95
N MET A 110 20.94 -4.01 17.40
CA MET A 110 20.53 -4.33 16.03
C MET A 110 21.67 -4.01 15.04
N ARG A 111 22.02 -4.97 14.18
CA ARG A 111 22.97 -4.83 13.06
C ARG A 111 22.77 -3.48 12.34
N PRO A 112 23.74 -2.65 11.89
CA PRO A 112 23.42 -1.54 10.99
C PRO A 112 22.53 -2.01 9.81
N GLY A 113 22.94 -3.09 9.14
CA GLY A 113 22.14 -3.70 8.06
C GLY A 113 20.75 -4.21 8.49
N GLU A 114 20.57 -4.56 9.75
CA GLU A 114 19.27 -4.95 10.31
C GLU A 114 18.41 -3.71 10.61
N ALA A 115 19.02 -2.61 11.07
CA ALA A 115 18.34 -1.33 11.26
C ALA A 115 17.91 -0.73 9.91
N GLU A 116 18.72 -0.87 8.86
CA GLU A 116 18.33 -0.50 7.49
C GLU A 116 17.19 -1.39 6.96
N ALA A 117 17.23 -2.71 7.21
CA ALA A 117 16.14 -3.61 6.86
C ALA A 117 14.85 -3.31 7.64
N PHE A 118 14.97 -2.92 8.91
CA PHE A 118 13.84 -2.49 9.74
C PHE A 118 13.30 -1.13 9.30
N PHE A 119 14.16 -0.18 8.94
CA PHE A 119 13.73 1.06 8.29
C PHE A 119 13.03 0.76 6.95
N ALA A 120 13.55 -0.15 6.13
CA ALA A 120 12.92 -0.58 4.90
C ALA A 120 11.60 -1.35 5.11
N SER A 121 11.46 -2.11 6.19
CA SER A 121 10.21 -2.80 6.52
C SER A 121 9.14 -1.85 7.05
N VAL A 122 9.54 -0.82 7.80
CA VAL A 122 8.64 0.19 8.35
C VAL A 122 8.33 1.30 7.33
N PHE A 123 9.26 1.63 6.42
CA PHE A 123 9.19 2.78 5.50
C PHE A 123 9.49 2.47 4.03
N GLY A 124 10.25 1.42 3.71
CA GLY A 124 10.59 0.98 2.35
C GLY A 124 9.44 0.32 1.57
N GLY A 125 8.25 0.21 2.19
CA GLY A 125 6.99 -0.10 1.51
C GLY A 125 6.35 1.10 0.78
N ALA A 126 6.99 2.27 0.77
CA ALA A 126 6.50 3.48 0.11
C ALA A 126 7.64 4.21 -0.60
N GLY A 127 7.91 3.81 -1.85
CA GLY A 127 8.68 4.62 -2.79
C GLY A 127 7.94 5.93 -3.07
N GLY A 128 8.35 6.99 -2.40
CA GLY A 128 7.91 8.36 -2.63
C GLY A 128 9.01 9.28 -2.12
N ASP A 129 9.66 9.97 -3.05
CA ASP A 129 10.82 10.81 -2.80
C ASP A 129 10.64 11.80 -1.62
N PRO A 130 11.69 12.08 -0.82
CA PRO A 130 11.59 12.82 0.43
C PRO A 130 11.61 14.35 0.26
N PHE A 131 11.48 14.86 -0.95
CA PHE A 131 11.59 16.30 -1.27
C PHE A 131 10.42 16.88 -2.07
N GLY A 132 9.28 16.17 -2.15
CA GLY A 132 8.05 16.69 -2.72
C GLY A 132 7.33 17.66 -1.78
N PHE A 133 7.90 18.86 -1.61
CA PHE A 133 7.18 20.02 -1.12
C PHE A 133 5.89 20.12 -1.93
N GLY A 134 4.74 19.97 -1.25
CA GLY A 134 3.46 20.41 -1.79
C GLY A 134 3.62 21.87 -2.14
N GLY A 135 3.70 22.15 -3.45
CA GLY A 135 3.63 23.50 -3.99
C GLY A 135 2.32 24.11 -3.55
N GLY A 136 2.43 25.01 -2.58
CA GLY A 136 1.33 25.84 -2.12
C GLY A 136 0.85 26.74 -3.25
N GLY A 137 -0.46 26.78 -3.40
CA GLY A 137 -1.20 27.91 -3.95
C GLY A 137 -2.39 28.14 -3.06
N GLY A 138 -2.24 28.97 -2.03
CA GLY A 138 -3.34 29.44 -1.19
C GLY A 138 -3.02 29.52 0.29
N MET A 139 -3.23 30.71 0.87
CA MET A 139 -3.04 31.12 2.28
C MET A 139 -1.57 31.25 2.69
N GLY A 140 -0.99 32.43 2.87
CA GLY A 140 -1.58 33.64 3.42
C GLY A 140 -1.65 33.52 4.93
N GLY A 141 -0.66 34.10 5.61
CA GLY A 141 -0.76 34.50 7.02
C GLY A 141 0.11 33.71 8.00
N PHE A 142 0.96 34.48 8.69
CA PHE A 142 1.50 34.26 10.05
C PHE A 142 2.69 33.28 10.15
N SER A 143 3.82 33.61 10.77
CA SER A 143 4.26 34.83 11.46
C SER A 143 5.72 34.60 11.83
N ASN A 144 6.65 35.41 11.28
CA ASN A 144 8.02 35.44 11.74
C ASN A 144 8.16 36.60 12.73
N ILE A 145 8.49 36.25 13.98
CA ILE A 145 8.89 37.16 15.04
C ILE A 145 10.21 37.79 14.60
N SER A 146 10.25 39.11 14.44
CA SER A 146 11.49 39.88 14.48
C SER A 146 11.22 41.25 15.10
N PHE A 147 12.15 41.62 15.98
CA PHE A 147 12.10 42.69 16.95
C PHE A 147 12.87 43.90 16.40
N GLY A 148 12.34 45.11 16.56
CA GLY A 148 13.16 46.33 16.53
C GLY A 148 12.58 47.56 15.82
N GLY A 149 12.38 48.65 16.58
CA GLY A 149 12.55 50.02 16.07
C GLY A 149 11.28 50.89 16.03
N PRO A 150 11.28 52.10 16.65
CA PRO A 150 10.07 52.88 16.92
C PRO A 150 9.79 53.98 15.89
N GLY A 151 8.52 54.26 15.63
CA GLY A 151 8.11 55.52 15.00
C GLY A 151 6.86 55.40 14.14
N GLY A 152 5.94 56.35 14.29
CA GLY A 152 4.97 56.67 13.23
C GLY A 152 3.49 56.56 13.61
N PHE A 153 3.04 57.52 14.41
CA PHE A 153 1.74 58.21 14.39
C PHE A 153 0.65 57.83 13.36
N GLY A 154 -0.60 57.89 13.85
CA GLY A 154 -1.84 58.15 13.10
C GLY A 154 -2.79 56.95 13.11
N GLY A 155 -3.95 56.93 13.78
CA GLY A 155 -4.89 58.00 14.07
C GLY A 155 -6.32 57.51 13.73
N MET A 156 -7.02 56.92 14.70
CA MET A 156 -8.50 56.94 14.96
C MET A 156 -9.51 56.48 13.85
N PRO A 157 -10.84 56.40 14.13
CA PRO A 157 -11.61 55.80 15.24
C PRO A 157 -12.79 54.90 14.70
N GLY A 158 -13.37 53.93 15.41
CA GLY A 158 -14.41 54.12 16.43
C GLY A 158 -15.78 53.50 16.04
N GLY A 159 -16.46 52.86 17.01
CA GLY A 159 -17.89 52.52 17.01
C GLY A 159 -18.23 51.09 16.53
N GLY A 160 -19.02 50.26 17.21
CA GLY A 160 -19.83 50.40 18.40
C GLY A 160 -20.42 49.01 18.75
N MET A 161 -20.58 48.76 20.04
CA MET A 161 -21.18 47.58 20.66
C MET A 161 -22.69 47.55 20.43
N HIS A 162 -23.32 46.38 20.21
CA HIS A 162 -24.62 46.01 20.81
C HIS A 162 -24.99 44.52 20.64
N HIS A 163 -25.49 43.94 21.73
CA HIS A 163 -26.01 42.58 21.88
C HIS A 163 -27.47 42.45 21.41
N HIS A 164 -27.84 41.32 20.78
CA HIS A 164 -29.14 40.62 20.91
C HIS A 164 -28.98 39.19 20.35
N ARG A 165 -29.04 38.13 21.18
CA ARG A 165 -30.20 37.25 21.48
C ARG A 165 -30.87 36.63 20.25
N GLY A 166 -30.75 35.31 20.11
CA GLY A 166 -31.60 34.50 19.22
C GLY A 166 -30.99 33.15 18.87
N GLY A 167 -31.38 32.09 19.57
CA GLY A 167 -31.00 30.73 19.22
C GLY A 167 -31.68 30.27 17.93
N PHE A 168 -30.94 29.58 17.07
CA PHE A 168 -31.48 28.70 16.05
C PHE A 168 -30.53 27.51 15.89
N GLY A 169 -31.08 26.31 16.04
CA GLY A 169 -30.35 25.05 15.97
C GLY A 169 -29.62 24.92 14.63
N GLY A 170 -28.34 24.55 14.71
CA GLY A 170 -27.55 24.18 13.55
C GLY A 170 -28.15 22.96 12.88
N MET A 171 -28.81 23.16 11.75
CA MET A 171 -29.11 22.09 10.81
C MET A 171 -27.78 21.45 10.37
N PRO A 172 -27.65 20.12 10.40
CA PRO A 172 -26.46 19.47 9.88
C PRO A 172 -26.48 19.70 8.36
N GLN A 173 -25.53 20.51 7.89
CA GLN A 173 -25.32 20.73 6.47
C GLN A 173 -24.94 19.38 5.86
N GLN A 174 -25.92 18.72 5.23
CA GLN A 174 -25.67 17.57 4.37
C GLN A 174 -24.63 18.02 3.37
N ARG A 175 -23.42 17.50 3.54
CA ARG A 175 -22.29 17.67 2.65
C ARG A 175 -22.70 17.00 1.34
N GLN A 176 -23.38 17.76 0.49
CA GLN A 176 -23.75 17.32 -0.85
C GLN A 176 -22.45 16.91 -1.53
N GLN A 177 -22.28 15.60 -1.72
CA GLN A 177 -21.15 15.05 -2.43
C GLN A 177 -21.22 15.63 -3.84
N GLN A 178 -20.31 16.56 -4.14
CA GLN A 178 -20.22 17.12 -5.48
C GLN A 178 -20.04 15.94 -6.46
N PRO A 179 -20.80 15.91 -7.57
CA PRO A 179 -20.60 14.89 -8.59
C PRO A 179 -19.16 14.98 -9.09
N ARG A 180 -18.41 13.89 -8.90
CA ARG A 180 -17.01 13.81 -9.28
C ARG A 180 -16.91 13.97 -10.80
N ARG A 181 -16.01 14.85 -11.26
CA ARG A 181 -15.69 14.98 -12.69
C ARG A 181 -15.30 13.60 -13.23
N PRO A 182 -15.81 13.19 -14.40
CA PRO A 182 -15.44 11.91 -14.99
C PRO A 182 -13.92 11.89 -15.20
N ARG A 183 -13.29 10.87 -14.64
CA ARG A 183 -11.84 10.70 -14.69
C ARG A 183 -11.40 10.41 -16.12
N ALA A 184 -10.23 10.94 -16.50
CA ALA A 184 -9.64 10.62 -17.81
C ALA A 184 -9.51 9.09 -17.94
N LYS A 185 -9.90 8.55 -19.10
CA LYS A 185 -9.92 7.10 -19.34
C LYS A 185 -8.50 6.50 -19.20
N THR A 186 -8.29 5.71 -18.16
CA THR A 186 -7.02 5.01 -17.85
C THR A 186 -7.06 3.58 -18.36
N TRP A 187 -6.18 3.24 -19.30
CA TRP A 187 -6.13 1.92 -19.97
C TRP A 187 -5.56 0.77 -19.12
N ASN A 188 -4.98 1.14 -17.98
CA ASN A 188 -4.33 0.26 -17.02
C ASN A 188 -5.20 -0.05 -15.79
N LEU A 189 -6.40 0.56 -15.69
CA LEU A 189 -7.29 0.36 -14.54
C LEU A 189 -8.54 -0.40 -14.96
N VAL A 190 -8.92 -1.37 -14.12
CA VAL A 190 -10.18 -2.09 -14.27
C VAL A 190 -11.32 -1.08 -14.11
N PRO A 191 -12.30 -1.03 -15.03
CA PRO A 191 -13.37 -0.04 -14.98
C PRO A 191 -14.25 -0.13 -13.73
N ASP A 192 -14.80 1.00 -13.31
CA ASP A 192 -15.84 1.05 -12.29
C ASP A 192 -17.06 0.22 -12.73
N GLY A 193 -17.76 -0.37 -11.76
CA GLY A 193 -18.85 -1.33 -12.00
C GLY A 193 -18.39 -2.73 -12.38
N THR A 194 -17.08 -2.99 -12.50
CA THR A 194 -16.58 -4.34 -12.78
C THR A 194 -16.65 -5.22 -11.54
N GLU A 195 -17.28 -6.39 -11.68
CA GLU A 195 -17.25 -7.43 -10.64
C GLU A 195 -15.85 -8.04 -10.51
N VAL A 196 -15.45 -8.28 -9.27
CA VAL A 196 -14.17 -8.86 -8.90
C VAL A 196 -14.32 -9.88 -7.79
N THR A 197 -13.39 -10.83 -7.74
CA THR A 197 -13.19 -11.68 -6.56
C THR A 197 -12.00 -11.17 -5.78
N ILE A 198 -12.12 -11.12 -4.47
CA ILE A 198 -11.02 -10.74 -3.57
C ILE A 198 -10.09 -11.93 -3.40
N GLN A 199 -8.78 -11.68 -3.49
CA GLN A 199 -7.76 -12.71 -3.37
C GLN A 199 -6.49 -12.20 -2.70
N ASN A 200 -5.64 -13.14 -2.25
CA ASN A 200 -4.29 -12.87 -1.75
C ASN A 200 -4.20 -11.91 -0.54
N LEU A 201 -5.29 -11.74 0.23
CA LEU A 201 -5.25 -10.98 1.47
C LEU A 201 -4.63 -11.83 2.59
N VAL A 202 -3.57 -11.29 3.21
CA VAL A 202 -2.90 -11.93 4.36
C VAL A 202 -3.62 -11.57 5.66
N ASN A 203 -3.82 -10.28 5.92
CA ASN A 203 -4.38 -9.80 7.20
C ASN A 203 -5.90 -9.95 7.31
N LYS A 204 -6.59 -10.20 6.19
CA LYS A 204 -8.05 -10.38 6.12
C LYS A 204 -8.38 -11.57 5.24
N ALA A 205 -7.75 -12.72 5.53
CA ALA A 205 -7.86 -13.92 4.72
C ALA A 205 -9.30 -14.45 4.61
N SER A 206 -10.16 -14.15 5.59
CA SER A 206 -11.59 -14.49 5.58
C SER A 206 -12.37 -13.87 4.42
N LEU A 207 -11.85 -12.78 3.83
CA LEU A 207 -12.47 -12.11 2.69
C LEU A 207 -11.98 -12.68 1.35
N ASN A 208 -10.99 -13.59 1.35
CA ASN A 208 -10.54 -14.20 0.11
C ASN A 208 -11.62 -15.14 -0.42
N GLY A 209 -12.01 -14.97 -1.67
CA GLY A 209 -13.13 -15.66 -2.31
C GLY A 209 -14.40 -14.82 -2.37
N ASP A 210 -14.53 -13.80 -1.53
CA ASP A 210 -15.68 -12.90 -1.55
C ASP A 210 -15.75 -12.11 -2.86
N ARG A 211 -16.98 -11.82 -3.29
CA ARG A 211 -17.25 -11.03 -4.49
C ARG A 211 -17.54 -9.59 -4.13
N GLY A 212 -17.21 -8.71 -5.06
CA GLY A 212 -17.56 -7.31 -4.96
C GLY A 212 -17.52 -6.60 -6.30
N VAL A 213 -17.91 -5.34 -6.28
CA VAL A 213 -17.94 -4.47 -7.45
C VAL A 213 -17.01 -3.29 -7.21
N ILE A 214 -16.14 -3.00 -8.18
CA ILE A 214 -15.29 -1.81 -8.13
C ILE A 214 -16.17 -0.57 -8.18
N GLN A 215 -16.05 0.30 -7.19
CA GLN A 215 -16.74 1.58 -7.12
C GLN A 215 -15.85 2.73 -7.58
N ASP A 216 -14.57 2.66 -7.27
CA ASP A 216 -13.61 3.72 -7.56
C ASP A 216 -12.18 3.17 -7.50
N TYR A 217 -11.21 3.93 -8.00
CA TYR A 217 -9.79 3.70 -7.79
C TYR A 217 -9.13 4.95 -7.21
N ASN A 218 -8.54 4.83 -6.03
CA ASN A 218 -7.87 5.94 -5.38
C ASN A 218 -6.40 6.06 -5.87
N ASP A 219 -6.13 7.07 -6.69
CA ASP A 219 -4.78 7.40 -7.19
C ASP A 219 -3.77 7.65 -6.08
N SER A 220 -4.20 8.27 -4.96
CA SER A 220 -3.28 8.70 -3.90
C SER A 220 -2.60 7.54 -3.17
N ASN A 221 -3.25 6.37 -3.14
CA ASN A 221 -2.74 5.18 -2.46
C ASN A 221 -2.65 3.96 -3.38
N GLY A 222 -3.02 4.11 -4.66
CA GLY A 222 -2.96 3.07 -5.69
C GLY A 222 -3.90 1.88 -5.43
N ARG A 223 -5.08 2.11 -4.82
CA ARG A 223 -6.00 1.03 -4.43
C ARG A 223 -7.41 1.18 -5.02
N TYR A 224 -8.01 0.07 -5.38
CA TYR A 224 -9.43 -0.01 -5.71
C TYR A 224 -10.28 0.08 -4.45
N VAL A 225 -11.41 0.77 -4.55
CA VAL A 225 -12.50 0.73 -3.58
C VAL A 225 -13.51 -0.27 -4.11
N VAL A 226 -13.64 -1.40 -3.43
CA VAL A 226 -14.54 -2.49 -3.82
C VAL A 226 -15.67 -2.58 -2.80
N LYS A 227 -16.92 -2.50 -3.27
CA LYS A 227 -18.10 -2.77 -2.46
C LYS A 227 -18.36 -4.28 -2.48
N LEU A 228 -18.45 -4.93 -1.33
CA LEU A 228 -18.79 -6.35 -1.26
C LEU A 228 -20.21 -6.59 -1.77
N GLU A 229 -20.47 -7.79 -2.31
CA GLU A 229 -21.81 -8.19 -2.75
C GLU A 229 -22.67 -8.62 -1.57
N ASP A 230 -22.09 -9.38 -0.63
CA ASP A 230 -22.79 -9.92 0.55
C ASP A 230 -22.94 -8.91 1.70
N SER A 231 -22.34 -7.72 1.57
CA SER A 231 -22.48 -6.66 2.58
C SER A 231 -22.37 -5.26 1.97
N GLU A 232 -22.97 -4.27 2.61
CA GLU A 232 -22.80 -2.85 2.24
C GLU A 232 -21.40 -2.30 2.55
N GLN A 233 -20.45 -3.15 2.97
CA GLN A 233 -19.10 -2.74 3.31
C GLN A 233 -18.26 -2.49 2.06
N THR A 234 -17.51 -1.38 2.08
CA THR A 234 -16.48 -1.09 1.08
C THR A 234 -15.08 -1.35 1.65
N ILE A 235 -14.22 -1.97 0.85
CA ILE A 235 -12.83 -2.28 1.22
C ILE A 235 -11.88 -1.65 0.21
N SER A 236 -10.73 -1.17 0.70
CA SER A 236 -9.64 -0.65 -0.13
C SER A 236 -8.61 -1.75 -0.42
N LEU A 237 -8.51 -2.19 -1.67
CA LEU A 237 -7.71 -3.33 -2.13
C LEU A 237 -6.62 -2.90 -3.10
N LYS A 238 -5.43 -3.52 -3.02
CA LYS A 238 -4.40 -3.34 -4.05
C LYS A 238 -4.82 -4.04 -5.35
N PRO A 239 -4.32 -3.64 -6.53
CA PRO A 239 -4.56 -4.33 -7.79
C PRO A 239 -4.24 -5.83 -7.76
N ALA A 240 -3.23 -6.26 -6.99
CA ALA A 240 -2.87 -7.68 -6.85
C ALA A 240 -3.82 -8.50 -5.96
N ASN A 241 -4.78 -7.83 -5.29
CA ASN A 241 -5.73 -8.43 -4.36
C ASN A 241 -7.16 -8.54 -4.92
N ILE A 242 -7.34 -8.18 -6.18
CA ILE A 242 -8.59 -8.35 -6.90
C ILE A 242 -8.35 -9.33 -8.05
N LEU A 243 -9.40 -10.04 -8.47
CA LEU A 243 -9.47 -10.80 -9.70
C LEU A 243 -10.64 -10.28 -10.52
N GLN A 244 -10.39 -9.69 -11.68
CA GLN A 244 -11.45 -9.20 -12.57
C GLN A 244 -12.29 -10.35 -13.12
N HIS A 245 -13.63 -10.23 -13.00
CA HIS A 245 -14.56 -11.14 -13.64
C HIS A 245 -14.73 -10.81 -15.12
N ALA A 246 -13.74 -11.19 -15.93
CA ALA A 246 -13.73 -10.89 -17.35
C ALA A 246 -14.62 -11.83 -18.15
N LYS A 247 -15.34 -11.26 -19.13
CA LYS A 247 -16.04 -12.04 -20.16
C LYS A 247 -15.02 -12.66 -21.11
N CYS A 248 -15.23 -13.91 -21.46
CA CYS A 248 -14.34 -14.63 -22.35
C CYS A 248 -15.11 -15.53 -23.33
N ARG A 249 -14.39 -16.01 -24.33
CA ARG A 249 -14.83 -17.05 -25.26
C ARG A 249 -13.85 -18.22 -25.17
N ILE A 250 -14.39 -19.42 -25.15
CA ILE A 250 -13.61 -20.65 -25.02
C ILE A 250 -13.21 -21.16 -26.39
N GLN A 251 -11.98 -21.66 -26.55
CA GLN A 251 -11.51 -22.27 -27.79
C GLN A 251 -10.43 -23.33 -27.58
N GLY A 252 -10.21 -24.17 -28.58
CA GLY A 252 -9.07 -25.09 -28.63
C GLY A 252 -9.14 -26.22 -27.60
N LEU A 253 -10.33 -26.59 -27.12
CA LEU A 253 -10.52 -27.75 -26.27
C LEU A 253 -10.68 -29.00 -27.14
N GLU A 254 -9.72 -29.92 -27.01
CA GLU A 254 -9.74 -31.22 -27.71
C GLU A 254 -10.57 -32.26 -26.94
N GLN A 255 -10.42 -32.32 -25.63
CA GLN A 255 -11.11 -33.28 -24.76
C GLN A 255 -12.56 -32.90 -24.46
N SER A 256 -12.93 -31.63 -24.65
CA SER A 256 -14.28 -31.14 -24.38
C SER A 256 -14.69 -30.11 -25.44
N PRO A 257 -14.79 -30.52 -26.71
CA PRO A 257 -15.07 -29.63 -27.83
C PRO A 257 -16.46 -28.97 -27.73
N GLU A 258 -17.37 -29.52 -26.93
CA GLU A 258 -18.71 -28.99 -26.68
C GLU A 258 -18.73 -27.61 -26.03
N PHE A 259 -17.62 -27.18 -25.41
CA PHE A 259 -17.48 -25.83 -24.86
C PHE A 259 -16.79 -24.85 -25.81
N ASN A 260 -16.24 -25.31 -26.95
CA ASN A 260 -15.61 -24.41 -27.90
C ASN A 260 -16.65 -23.43 -28.48
N ASN A 261 -16.23 -22.17 -28.63
CA ASN A 261 -17.05 -21.02 -29.01
C ASN A 261 -18.11 -20.59 -27.98
N ALA A 262 -18.24 -21.28 -26.86
CA ALA A 262 -19.11 -20.81 -25.78
C ALA A 262 -18.55 -19.53 -25.16
N ASP A 263 -19.43 -18.58 -24.86
CA ASP A 263 -19.09 -17.42 -24.06
C ASP A 263 -19.16 -17.81 -22.57
N GLY A 264 -18.21 -17.30 -21.78
CA GLY A 264 -18.09 -17.58 -20.37
C GLY A 264 -17.65 -16.34 -19.59
N ARG A 265 -17.59 -16.50 -18.27
CA ARG A 265 -17.09 -15.50 -17.34
C ARG A 265 -16.04 -16.13 -16.45
N ILE A 266 -14.87 -15.52 -16.40
CA ILE A 266 -13.82 -15.93 -15.48
C ILE A 266 -14.24 -15.47 -14.09
N ILE A 267 -14.28 -16.40 -13.15
CA ILE A 267 -14.75 -16.16 -11.77
C ILE A 267 -13.70 -16.55 -10.73
N GLY A 268 -12.56 -17.08 -11.17
CA GLY A 268 -11.50 -17.57 -10.29
C GLY A 268 -10.22 -17.89 -11.06
N TRP A 269 -9.11 -17.88 -10.33
CA TRP A 269 -7.81 -18.33 -10.78
C TRP A 269 -7.30 -19.42 -9.84
N SER A 270 -6.95 -20.57 -10.39
CA SER A 270 -6.29 -21.65 -9.65
C SER A 270 -4.79 -21.54 -9.87
N ALA A 271 -4.07 -20.99 -8.88
CA ALA A 271 -2.62 -20.86 -8.94
C ALA A 271 -1.90 -22.22 -9.00
N GLN A 272 -2.45 -23.24 -8.35
CA GLN A 272 -1.86 -24.60 -8.33
C GLN A 272 -1.82 -25.24 -9.72
N ASN A 273 -2.86 -25.02 -10.53
CA ASN A 273 -3.00 -25.64 -11.84
C ASN A 273 -2.76 -24.67 -12.99
N GLU A 274 -2.48 -23.41 -12.68
CA GLU A 274 -2.37 -22.29 -13.62
C GLU A 274 -3.56 -22.22 -14.59
N ARG A 275 -4.77 -22.30 -14.03
CA ARG A 275 -6.03 -22.36 -14.80
C ARG A 275 -7.06 -21.36 -14.31
N TYR A 276 -7.81 -20.81 -15.27
CA TYR A 276 -9.00 -20.02 -14.99
C TYR A 276 -10.18 -20.93 -14.67
N ASN A 277 -10.93 -20.57 -13.64
CA ASN A 277 -12.27 -21.11 -13.40
C ASN A 277 -13.26 -20.26 -14.19
N VAL A 278 -13.81 -20.83 -15.26
CA VAL A 278 -14.72 -20.14 -16.18
C VAL A 278 -16.13 -20.69 -15.99
N TYR A 279 -17.04 -19.83 -15.54
CA TYR A 279 -18.47 -20.12 -15.54
C TYR A 279 -19.05 -19.94 -16.94
N ILE A 280 -19.76 -20.96 -17.43
CA ILE A 280 -20.37 -21.01 -18.75
C ILE A 280 -21.90 -20.97 -18.57
N PRO A 281 -22.55 -19.81 -18.77
CA PRO A 281 -23.99 -19.67 -18.51
C PRO A 281 -24.85 -20.63 -19.32
N SER A 282 -24.50 -20.88 -20.59
CA SER A 282 -25.28 -21.75 -21.49
C SER A 282 -25.33 -23.22 -21.05
N LYS A 283 -24.41 -23.63 -20.17
CA LYS A 283 -24.32 -25.00 -19.64
C LYS A 283 -24.46 -25.04 -18.11
N ASN A 284 -24.66 -23.88 -17.47
CA ASN A 284 -24.68 -23.70 -16.02
C ASN A 284 -23.54 -24.47 -15.31
N ARG A 285 -22.32 -24.37 -15.84
CA ARG A 285 -21.18 -25.18 -15.39
C ARG A 285 -19.92 -24.33 -15.29
N VAL A 286 -19.10 -24.61 -14.28
CA VAL A 286 -17.75 -24.06 -14.15
C VAL A 286 -16.74 -25.05 -14.73
N VAL A 287 -15.80 -24.57 -15.55
CA VAL A 287 -14.74 -25.38 -16.17
C VAL A 287 -13.37 -24.77 -15.88
N SER A 288 -12.39 -25.62 -15.59
CA SER A 288 -11.01 -25.19 -15.34
C SER A 288 -10.19 -25.20 -16.65
N LEU A 289 -9.88 -24.02 -17.17
CA LEU A 289 -9.30 -23.82 -18.51
C LEU A 289 -7.92 -23.19 -18.44
N ARG A 290 -7.00 -23.62 -19.31
CA ARG A 290 -5.69 -22.96 -19.46
C ARG A 290 -5.89 -21.56 -20.07
N PRO A 291 -5.01 -20.59 -19.78
CA PRO A 291 -5.08 -19.26 -20.38
C PRO A 291 -5.15 -19.27 -21.91
N THR A 292 -4.45 -20.19 -22.57
CA THR A 292 -4.45 -20.34 -24.03
C THR A 292 -5.80 -20.74 -24.63
N ASN A 293 -6.67 -21.37 -23.84
CA ASN A 293 -8.02 -21.78 -24.24
C ASN A 293 -9.08 -20.70 -23.98
N VAL A 294 -8.68 -19.54 -23.43
CA VAL A 294 -9.58 -18.49 -22.98
C VAL A 294 -9.28 -17.21 -23.73
N ILE A 295 -10.21 -16.81 -24.61
CA ILE A 295 -10.15 -15.55 -25.34
C ILE A 295 -10.88 -14.46 -24.58
N LEU A 296 -10.16 -13.44 -24.14
CA LEU A 296 -10.69 -12.30 -23.43
C LEU A 296 -11.43 -11.37 -24.39
N LYS A 297 -12.60 -10.88 -23.97
CA LYS A 297 -13.39 -9.93 -24.76
C LYS A 297 -12.79 -8.53 -24.69
N ASP A 298 -13.16 -7.70 -25.65
CA ASP A 298 -12.76 -6.30 -25.73
C ASP A 298 -13.13 -5.54 -24.45
N ASN A 299 -12.33 -4.53 -24.12
CA ASN A 299 -12.37 -3.75 -22.88
C ASN A 299 -12.00 -4.53 -21.59
N THR A 300 -11.49 -5.75 -21.70
CA THR A 300 -10.88 -6.46 -20.57
C THR A 300 -9.50 -5.86 -20.28
N VAL A 301 -9.20 -5.61 -19.01
CA VAL A 301 -7.85 -5.19 -18.58
C VAL A 301 -7.06 -6.42 -18.21
N ALA A 302 -5.87 -6.54 -18.78
CA ALA A 302 -5.00 -7.67 -18.55
C ALA A 302 -3.54 -7.22 -18.47
N LYS A 303 -2.74 -7.99 -17.72
CA LYS A 303 -1.31 -7.81 -17.55
C LYS A 303 -0.57 -8.56 -18.65
N VAL A 304 0.39 -7.88 -19.25
CA VAL A 304 1.34 -8.46 -20.20
C VAL A 304 2.36 -9.30 -19.43
N VAL A 305 2.58 -10.53 -19.89
CA VAL A 305 3.52 -11.50 -19.29
C VAL A 305 4.26 -12.27 -20.37
N GLY A 306 5.44 -12.81 -20.05
CA GLY A 306 6.14 -13.76 -20.93
C GLY A 306 6.66 -13.18 -22.26
N LEU A 307 6.72 -11.86 -22.44
CA LEU A 307 7.35 -11.28 -23.63
C LEU A 307 8.87 -11.40 -23.56
N VAL A 308 9.44 -12.14 -24.52
CA VAL A 308 10.90 -12.30 -24.69
C VAL A 308 11.50 -11.16 -25.52
N SER A 309 10.80 -10.72 -26.56
CA SER A 309 11.32 -9.69 -27.47
C SER A 309 11.28 -8.27 -26.91
N LYS A 310 10.38 -8.02 -25.94
CA LYS A 310 10.18 -6.72 -25.28
C LYS A 310 9.91 -6.94 -23.78
N PRO A 311 10.91 -7.42 -23.03
CA PRO A 311 10.73 -7.75 -21.62
C PRO A 311 10.31 -6.55 -20.77
N GLU A 312 10.64 -5.32 -21.19
CA GLU A 312 10.26 -4.06 -20.56
C GLU A 312 8.73 -3.78 -20.56
N LEU A 313 7.97 -4.54 -21.34
CA LEU A 313 6.51 -4.47 -21.37
C LEU A 313 5.86 -5.48 -20.40
N ASN A 314 6.61 -6.44 -19.88
CA ASN A 314 6.09 -7.36 -18.88
C ASN A 314 5.67 -6.61 -17.61
N ASN A 315 4.62 -7.11 -16.97
CA ASN A 315 3.95 -6.51 -15.81
C ASN A 315 3.21 -5.19 -16.08
N LYS A 316 3.23 -4.67 -17.31
CA LYS A 316 2.35 -3.55 -17.69
C LYS A 316 0.92 -4.05 -17.90
N PHE A 317 -0.02 -3.24 -17.45
CA PHE A 317 -1.45 -3.46 -17.63
C PHE A 317 -1.90 -2.75 -18.90
N GLY A 318 -2.78 -3.38 -19.65
CA GLY A 318 -3.38 -2.80 -20.83
C GLY A 318 -4.81 -3.28 -21.05
N THR A 319 -5.56 -2.49 -21.81
CA THR A 319 -6.92 -2.82 -22.20
C THR A 319 -6.92 -3.53 -23.55
N ILE A 320 -7.56 -4.69 -23.61
CA ILE A 320 -7.75 -5.43 -24.86
C ILE A 320 -8.72 -4.66 -25.75
N LYS A 321 -8.30 -4.37 -26.98
CA LYS A 321 -9.11 -3.64 -27.96
C LYS A 321 -9.78 -4.54 -28.97
N ALA A 322 -9.02 -5.52 -29.42
CA ALA A 322 -9.47 -6.49 -30.38
C ALA A 322 -8.63 -7.75 -30.22
N TRP A 323 -9.21 -8.86 -30.60
CA TRP A 323 -8.50 -10.11 -30.82
C TRP A 323 -8.55 -10.45 -32.30
N ASN A 324 -7.37 -10.66 -32.90
CA ASN A 324 -7.24 -11.12 -34.27
C ASN A 324 -7.19 -12.65 -34.28
N ARG A 325 -8.23 -13.28 -34.83
CA ARG A 325 -8.39 -14.73 -34.90
C ARG A 325 -7.33 -15.41 -35.76
N ASP A 326 -6.94 -14.80 -36.88
CA ASP A 326 -6.02 -15.41 -37.85
C ASP A 326 -4.59 -15.51 -37.30
N THR A 327 -4.17 -14.47 -36.57
CA THR A 327 -2.83 -14.39 -35.98
C THR A 327 -2.78 -14.84 -34.53
N ASN A 328 -3.94 -15.14 -33.93
CA ASN A 328 -4.15 -15.45 -32.51
C ASN A 328 -3.43 -14.45 -31.57
N LYS A 329 -3.62 -13.16 -31.84
CA LYS A 329 -3.00 -12.04 -31.09
C LYS A 329 -4.05 -11.02 -30.68
N TYR A 330 -3.83 -10.40 -29.53
CA TYR A 330 -4.56 -9.23 -29.07
C TYR A 330 -3.88 -7.95 -29.53
N ASP A 331 -4.69 -6.96 -29.91
CA ASP A 331 -4.30 -5.55 -29.88
C ASP A 331 -4.57 -5.02 -28.47
N VAL A 332 -3.51 -4.70 -27.73
CA VAL A 332 -3.56 -4.26 -26.33
C VAL A 332 -3.14 -2.79 -26.26
N GLN A 333 -4.05 -1.94 -25.77
CA GLN A 333 -3.74 -0.53 -25.54
C GLN A 333 -3.10 -0.35 -24.16
N LEU A 334 -1.86 0.14 -24.15
CA LEU A 334 -1.10 0.46 -22.93
C LEU A 334 -1.23 1.95 -22.54
N SER A 335 -1.40 2.84 -23.53
CA SER A 335 -1.55 4.28 -23.31
C SER A 335 -2.36 4.92 -24.45
N MET A 336 -2.61 6.23 -24.38
CA MET A 336 -3.31 6.95 -25.45
C MET A 336 -2.66 6.81 -26.83
N GLN A 337 -1.33 6.66 -26.89
CA GLN A 337 -0.57 6.61 -28.15
C GLN A 337 0.06 5.24 -28.41
N GLN A 338 -0.08 4.27 -27.49
CA GLN A 338 0.62 2.99 -27.58
C GLN A 338 -0.35 1.81 -27.59
N ILE A 339 -0.38 1.11 -28.72
CA ILE A 339 -1.02 -0.20 -28.90
C ILE A 339 0.07 -1.20 -29.27
N ILE A 340 0.05 -2.37 -28.62
CA ILE A 340 0.97 -3.47 -28.90
C ILE A 340 0.20 -4.71 -29.33
N ARG A 341 0.82 -5.54 -30.16
CA ARG A 341 0.28 -6.85 -30.56
C ARG A 341 0.92 -7.94 -29.73
N VAL A 342 0.11 -8.65 -28.95
CA VAL A 342 0.58 -9.65 -27.98
C VAL A 342 -0.15 -10.96 -28.22
N LYS A 343 0.55 -12.09 -28.18
CA LYS A 343 -0.08 -13.40 -28.28
C LYS A 343 -1.01 -13.65 -27.08
N VAL A 344 -2.03 -14.49 -27.27
CA VAL A 344 -2.97 -14.83 -26.19
C VAL A 344 -2.25 -15.38 -24.95
N GLU A 345 -1.23 -16.21 -25.12
CA GLU A 345 -0.43 -16.80 -24.03
C GLU A 345 0.33 -15.77 -23.19
N ASN A 346 0.56 -14.58 -23.72
CA ASN A 346 1.33 -13.51 -23.08
C ASN A 346 0.44 -12.49 -22.36
N MET A 347 -0.83 -12.84 -22.10
CA MET A 347 -1.79 -12.02 -21.38
C MET A 347 -2.38 -12.79 -20.20
N CYS A 348 -2.44 -12.16 -19.04
CA CYS A 348 -3.06 -12.71 -17.83
C CYS A 348 -3.98 -11.67 -17.18
N ILE A 349 -5.16 -12.09 -16.71
CA ILE A 349 -6.07 -11.19 -15.99
C ILE A 349 -5.53 -11.00 -14.58
N CYS A 350 -5.80 -9.80 -14.04
CA CYS A 350 -5.40 -9.45 -12.70
C CYS A 350 -6.49 -9.81 -11.72
#